data_AF-A0AAW4WUT9-F1
#
_entry.id   AF-A0AAW4WUT9-F1
#
_cell.length_a   1.000
_cell.length_b   1.000
_cell.length_c   1.000
_cell.angle_alpha   90.00
_cell.angle_beta   90.00
_cell.angle_gamma   90.00
#
_symmetry.space_group_name_H-M   'P 1'
#
loop_
_entity.id
_entity.type
_entity.pdbx_description
1 polymer ?
#
loop_
_entity_poly.entity_id
_entity_poly.type
_entity_poly.pdbx_seq_one_letter_code
_entity_poly.pdbx_strand_id
1 'polypeptide(L)' 'PLLKNLMQASALNIRKAYKHSASSLPRIASFIGTSNREDLLVDRTGSRRFLCVSLKHAIDCTTSVEHKQLYAQL' A
#
# COMPACT_ATOMS: atom_id res chain seq x y z
N PRO A 1 -5.96 -5.26 12.23
CA PRO A 1 -4.73 -4.86 12.96
C PRO A 1 -3.42 -5.44 12.40
N LEU A 2 -3.38 -6.71 11.95
CA LEU A 2 -2.16 -7.38 11.51
C LEU A 2 -1.52 -6.74 10.26
N LEU A 3 -2.31 -6.48 9.22
CA LEU A 3 -1.82 -5.88 7.98
C LEU A 3 -1.24 -4.47 8.22
N LYS A 4 -1.96 -3.62 8.95
CA LYS A 4 -1.48 -2.27 9.29
C LYS A 4 -0.11 -2.30 9.99
N ASN A 5 0.08 -3.19 10.97
CA ASN A 5 1.34 -3.29 11.70
C ASN A 5 2.48 -3.79 10.83
N LEU A 6 2.23 -4.83 10.02
CA LEU A 6 3.20 -5.31 9.03
C LEU A 6 3.66 -4.17 8.10
N MET A 7 2.68 -3.38 7.64
CA MET A 7 2.87 -2.27 6.71
C MET A 7 3.45 -1.02 7.38
N GLN A 8 3.55 -0.95 8.71
CA GLN A 8 4.14 0.19 9.46
C GLN A 8 5.44 -0.13 10.20
N ALA A 9 5.76 -1.41 10.44
CA ALA A 9 7.00 -1.84 11.11
C ALA A 9 8.27 -1.51 10.30
N SER A 10 9.23 -0.82 10.92
CA SER A 10 10.54 -0.48 10.31
C SER A 10 11.40 -1.70 9.99
N ALA A 11 11.21 -2.79 10.71
CA ALA A 11 11.82 -4.09 10.45
C ALA A 11 10.81 -5.21 10.70
N LEU A 12 10.93 -6.30 9.93
CA LEU A 12 10.05 -7.45 9.99
C LEU A 12 10.81 -8.68 10.44
N ASN A 13 10.37 -9.30 11.54
CA ASN A 13 10.90 -10.59 11.98
C ASN A 13 10.18 -11.72 11.23
N ILE A 14 10.81 -12.22 10.17
CA ILE A 14 10.21 -13.24 9.28
C ILE A 14 11.11 -14.48 9.22
N ARG A 15 10.48 -15.66 9.26
CA ARG A 15 11.13 -16.92 8.89
C ARG A 15 10.96 -17.14 7.40
N LYS A 16 12.06 -17.09 6.65
CA LYS A 16 12.05 -17.40 5.21
C LYS A 16 11.68 -18.86 4.97
N ALA A 17 11.15 -19.16 3.79
CA ALA A 17 10.92 -20.54 3.37
C ALA A 17 12.22 -21.35 3.53
N TYR A 18 12.09 -22.59 4.04
CA TYR A 18 13.21 -23.52 4.25
C TYR A 18 14.29 -23.08 5.27
N LYS A 19 14.05 -22.03 6.07
CA LYS A 19 14.92 -21.65 7.20
C LYS A 19 14.34 -22.13 8.53
N HIS A 20 15.20 -22.63 9.42
CA HIS A 20 14.81 -23.04 10.77
C HIS A 20 14.54 -21.86 11.71
N SER A 21 15.27 -20.75 11.56
CA SER A 21 15.15 -19.56 12.40
C SER A 21 14.57 -18.35 11.67
N ALA A 22 13.90 -17.47 12.43
CA ALA A 22 13.46 -16.17 11.95
C ALA A 22 14.62 -15.17 11.97
N SER A 23 14.57 -14.18 11.08
CA SER A 23 15.55 -13.09 11.03
C SER A 23 14.82 -11.75 10.89
N SER A 24 15.38 -10.71 11.50
CA SER A 24 14.94 -9.33 11.28
C SER A 24 15.37 -8.87 9.89
N LEU A 25 14.40 -8.45 9.07
CA LEU A 25 14.63 -7.88 7.74
C LEU A 25 14.25 -6.40 7.76
N PRO A 26 15.13 -5.50 7.31
CA PRO A 26 14.77 -4.08 7.21
C PRO A 26 13.66 -3.91 6.17
N ARG A 27 12.82 -2.88 6.36
CA ARG A 27 11.85 -2.49 5.35
C ARG A 27 12.56 -1.95 4.10
N ILE A 28 12.37 -2.63 2.98
CA ILE A 28 12.96 -2.25 1.69
C ILE A 28 11.94 -1.88 0.62
N ALA A 29 10.63 -1.92 0.94
CA ALA A 29 9.57 -1.66 -0.03
C ALA A 29 8.42 -0.85 0.59
N SER A 30 7.80 -0.05 -0.27
CA SER A 30 6.47 0.52 -0.06
C SER A 30 5.43 -0.44 -0.61
N PHE A 31 4.21 -0.37 -0.08
CA PHE A 31 3.12 -1.24 -0.51
C PHE A 31 2.01 -0.42 -1.14
N ILE A 32 1.46 -0.94 -2.23
CA ILE A 32 0.30 -0.41 -2.92
C ILE A 32 -0.67 -1.57 -3.10
N GLY A 33 -1.96 -1.34 -2.88
CA GLY A 33 -2.99 -2.34 -3.06
C GLY A 33 -4.32 -1.68 -3.36
N THR A 34 -5.12 -2.35 -4.17
CA THR A 34 -6.50 -1.96 -4.45
C THR A 34 -7.44 -2.86 -3.64
N SER A 35 -8.56 -2.30 -3.19
CA SER A 35 -9.61 -3.09 -2.57
C SER A 35 -10.96 -2.46 -2.84
N ASN A 36 -11.97 -3.31 -2.97
CA ASN A 36 -13.36 -2.91 -3.09
C ASN A 36 -14.03 -2.74 -1.71
N ARG A 37 -13.25 -2.79 -0.62
CA ARG A 37 -13.75 -2.65 0.76
C ARG A 37 -13.30 -1.33 1.36
N GLU A 38 -14.27 -0.52 1.78
CA GLU A 38 -14.00 0.77 2.45
C GLU A 38 -13.38 0.58 3.85
N ASP A 39 -13.61 -0.57 4.49
CA ASP A 39 -13.05 -0.89 5.81
C ASP A 39 -11.52 -0.77 5.88
N LEU A 40 -10.84 -0.94 4.75
CA LEU A 40 -9.38 -0.80 4.64
C LEU A 40 -8.92 0.66 4.56
N LEU A 41 -9.81 1.58 4.18
CA LEU A 41 -9.57 3.01 4.05
C LEU A 41 -9.85 3.77 5.35
N VAL A 42 -10.65 3.17 6.25
CA VAL A 42 -11.05 3.79 7.53
C VAL A 42 -10.13 3.35 8.65
N ASP A 43 -9.08 4.14 8.90
CA ASP A 43 -8.25 3.97 10.09
C ASP A 43 -8.95 4.50 11.35
N ARG A 44 -9.67 3.62 12.07
CA ARG A 44 -10.32 3.96 13.35
C ARG A 44 -9.36 4.41 14.45
N THR A 45 -8.05 4.17 14.31
CA THR A 45 -7.05 4.52 15.33
C THR A 45 -6.43 5.92 15.13
N GLY A 46 -6.79 6.64 14.07
CA GLY A 46 -6.31 8.00 13.79
C GLY A 46 -4.87 8.12 13.27
N SER A 47 -4.10 7.03 13.27
CA SER A 47 -2.71 6.99 12.80
C SER A 47 -2.62 6.76 11.27
N ARG A 48 -2.95 7.79 10.48
CA ARG A 48 -2.90 7.76 9.01
C ARG A 48 -1.45 7.78 8.50
N ARG A 49 -0.87 6.59 8.24
CA ARG A 49 0.41 6.43 7.51
C ARG A 49 0.24 5.87 6.10
N PHE A 50 -0.97 5.95 5.54
CA PHE A 50 -1.30 5.49 4.18
C PHE A 50 -2.03 6.61 3.44
N LEU A 51 -1.73 6.74 2.15
CA LEU A 51 -2.53 7.54 1.22
C LEU A 51 -3.66 6.66 0.70
N CYS A 52 -4.89 6.98 1.09
CA CYS A 52 -6.09 6.26 0.69
C CYS A 52 -6.88 7.11 -0.30
N VAL A 53 -7.12 6.56 -1.50
CA VAL A 53 -7.93 7.21 -2.54
C VAL A 53 -9.17 6.36 -2.74
N SER A 54 -10.35 6.92 -2.46
CA SER A 54 -11.63 6.28 -2.75
C SER A 54 -12.08 6.65 -4.17
N LEU A 55 -12.39 5.64 -4.98
CA LEU A 55 -12.93 5.82 -6.32
C LEU A 55 -14.46 5.84 -6.24
N LYS A 56 -15.06 6.96 -6.63
CA LYS A 56 -16.53 7.14 -6.63
C LYS A 56 -17.20 6.65 -7.91
N HIS A 57 -16.45 6.56 -9.00
CA HIS A 57 -16.93 6.20 -10.32
C HIS A 57 -15.99 5.20 -10.97
N ALA A 58 -16.48 4.48 -11.99
CA ALA A 58 -15.66 3.60 -12.79
C ALA A 58 -14.52 4.38 -13.47
N ILE A 59 -13.40 3.72 -13.68
CA ILE A 59 -12.28 4.29 -14.43
C ILE A 59 -12.74 4.46 -15.88
N ASP A 60 -12.62 5.69 -16.39
CA ASP A 60 -12.84 5.96 -17.80
C ASP A 60 -11.67 5.38 -18.62
N CYS A 61 -11.97 4.34 -19.40
CA CYS A 61 -11.03 3.69 -20.30
C CYS A 61 -11.24 4.10 -21.77
N THR A 62 -12.16 5.03 -22.04
CA THR A 62 -12.53 5.46 -23.41
C THR A 62 -11.80 6.73 -23.82
N THR A 63 -11.59 7.66 -22.88
CA THR A 63 -10.82 8.87 -23.13
C THR A 63 -9.33 8.54 -23.14
N SER A 64 -8.63 8.96 -24.20
CA SER A 64 -7.18 8.81 -24.30
C SER A 64 -6.48 9.65 -23.24
N VAL A 65 -5.49 9.06 -22.55
CA VAL A 65 -4.75 9.74 -21.49
C VAL A 65 -3.77 10.75 -22.10
N GLU A 66 -3.72 11.96 -21.56
CA GLU A 66 -2.75 12.97 -22.00
C GLU A 66 -1.34 12.65 -21.47
N HIS A 67 -0.65 11.76 -22.18
CA HIS A 67 0.66 11.25 -21.78
C HIS A 67 1.75 12.33 -21.62
N LYS A 68 1.61 13.48 -22.29
CA LYS A 68 2.55 14.60 -22.15
C LYS A 68 2.55 15.20 -20.75
N GLN A 69 1.40 15.24 -20.08
CA GLN A 69 1.29 15.78 -18.72
C GLN A 69 1.68 14.78 -17.63
N LEU A 70 1.68 13.48 -17.92
CA LEU A 70 2.09 12.44 -16.95
C LEU A 70 3.56 12.58 -16.52
N TYR A 71 4.42 13.13 -17.37
CA TYR A 71 5.85 13.31 -17.10
C TYR A 71 6.22 14.77 -16.78
N ALA A 72 5.24 15.67 -16.62
CA ALA A 72 5.48 17.10 -16.45
C ALA A 72 5.91 17.50 -15.02
N GLN A 73 6.04 16.53 -14.10
CA GLN A 73 6.47 16.78 -12.73
C GLN A 73 8.00 16.79 -12.66
N LEU A 74 8.59 17.99 -12.78
CA LEU A 74 10.00 18.29 -12.52
C LEU A 74 10.20 18.69 -11.05
#